data_AF-A0AAV6WY67-F1
#
_entry.id   AF-A0AAV6WY67-F1
#
_cell.length_a   1.000
_cell.length_b   1.000
_cell.length_c   1.000
_cell.angle_alpha   90.00
_cell.angle_beta   90.00
_cell.angle_gamma   90.00
#
_symmetry.space_group_name_H-M   'P 1'
#
loop_
_entity.id
_entity.type
_entity.pdbx_description
1 polymer ?
#
loop_
_entity_poly.entity_id
_entity_poly.type
_entity_poly.pdbx_seq_one_letter_code
_entity_poly.pdbx_strand_id
1 'polypeptide(L)'
;MKSSLICVAGTEEIITVNVDLGCRSYPVYVGSGLLNRPELLSRHVHGKQALVVTNTTIAPLFLDKAIKALQQENTEMTLETVILPDGEQFKNMESVIKVFDAAIEAGMDRRCTFVAVGGGVVGDICGYAASSYMRGVNFIQIPTTFMSQVDSSVGGKTGINYRVGKNLIGAIYQPKCVLVDTNTLNYLPNRELASGIAEAIKCGLVKDGKYFEWLENNIQALLARDPIAIAYAIKRSCEIKAGIVTLDEKENGIRAILNFGHTFGHAIETSCGYGNLLHGEAVAVGMSFVFWVEVVLLIVPDLTIFITATGDTIEANEELQEGEELLERANLEEGEEQV
;
A
#
# COMPACT_ATOMS: atom_id res chain seq x y z
N MET A 1 14.40 20.09 26.11
CA MET A 1 12.98 20.39 25.79
C MET A 1 12.21 19.09 25.83
N LYS A 2 11.02 19.09 26.44
CA LYS A 2 10.27 17.89 26.80
C LYS A 2 9.86 17.12 25.54
N SER A 3 10.30 15.87 25.43
CA SER A 3 9.77 14.91 24.46
C SER A 3 8.26 14.77 24.70
N SER A 4 7.46 15.20 23.74
CA SER A 4 6.04 14.87 23.71
C SER A 4 5.92 13.34 23.72
N LEU A 5 5.43 12.79 24.83
CA LEU A 5 5.06 11.38 24.92
C LEU A 5 4.03 11.10 23.83
N ILE A 6 4.45 10.43 22.77
CA ILE A 6 3.54 9.77 21.84
C ILE A 6 2.94 8.61 22.63
N CYS A 7 1.70 8.78 23.06
CA CYS A 7 0.94 7.72 23.71
C CYS A 7 0.59 6.67 22.64
N VAL A 8 1.52 5.76 22.36
CA VAL A 8 1.17 4.49 21.71
C VAL A 8 0.68 3.60 22.83
N ALA A 9 -0.63 3.42 22.89
CA ALA A 9 -1.22 2.50 23.84
C ALA A 9 -0.72 1.06 23.60
N GLY A 10 -0.74 0.23 24.65
CA GLY A 10 -0.10 -1.07 24.68
C GLY A 10 -0.54 -2.04 23.56
N THR A 11 0.21 -3.13 23.43
CA THR A 11 0.10 -4.16 22.39
C THR A 11 -1.26 -4.85 22.20
N GLU A 12 -2.26 -4.54 23.02
CA GLU A 12 -3.63 -5.10 22.96
C GLU A 12 -4.67 -4.12 22.39
N GLU A 13 -4.33 -2.84 22.16
CA GLU A 13 -5.29 -1.86 21.65
C GLU A 13 -5.43 -1.93 20.13
N ILE A 14 -6.67 -1.96 19.65
CA ILE A 14 -7.00 -1.95 18.21
C ILE A 14 -7.07 -0.50 17.75
N ILE A 15 -6.14 -0.10 16.90
CA ILE A 15 -6.12 1.21 16.27
C ILE A 15 -7.01 1.15 15.02
N THR A 16 -7.89 2.12 14.83
CA THR A 16 -8.73 2.21 13.63
C THR A 16 -8.44 3.50 12.87
N VAL A 17 -8.02 3.39 11.62
CA VAL A 17 -7.92 4.51 10.67
C VAL A 17 -9.08 4.40 9.69
N ASN A 18 -9.88 5.46 9.54
CA ASN A 18 -11.00 5.48 8.59
C ASN A 18 -10.55 6.12 7.28
N VAL A 19 -10.93 5.51 6.16
CA VAL A 19 -10.80 6.10 4.83
C VAL A 19 -12.16 6.65 4.44
N ASP A 20 -12.26 7.97 4.38
CA ASP A 20 -13.55 8.68 4.24
C ASP A 20 -13.93 8.92 2.78
N LEU A 21 -14.76 8.04 2.22
CA LEU A 21 -15.21 8.07 0.82
C LEU A 21 -16.75 8.08 0.70
N GLY A 22 -17.42 8.68 1.68
CA GLY A 22 -18.87 8.74 1.78
C GLY A 22 -19.50 7.35 1.96
N CYS A 23 -20.38 6.93 1.05
CA CYS A 23 -20.99 5.60 1.12
C CYS A 23 -20.01 4.43 0.88
N ARG A 24 -18.77 4.72 0.49
CA ARG A 24 -17.70 3.75 0.26
C ARG A 24 -16.61 3.79 1.33
N SER A 25 -16.83 4.54 2.43
CA SER A 25 -15.89 4.59 3.54
C SER A 25 -15.65 3.20 4.12
N TYR A 26 -14.43 2.95 4.58
CA TYR A 26 -14.05 1.68 5.19
C TYR A 26 -12.97 1.87 6.28
N PRO A 27 -12.95 0.98 7.28
CA PRO A 27 -11.95 1.00 8.33
C PRO A 27 -10.70 0.20 7.96
N VAL A 28 -9.55 0.68 8.43
CA VAL A 28 -8.28 -0.05 8.53
C VAL A 28 -8.04 -0.34 10.01
N TYR A 29 -8.18 -1.61 10.39
CA TYR A 29 -7.89 -2.08 11.74
C TYR A 29 -6.41 -2.45 11.84
N VAL A 30 -5.71 -1.91 12.83
CA VAL A 30 -4.28 -2.16 13.08
C VAL A 30 -4.09 -2.63 14.50
N GLY A 31 -3.42 -3.77 14.69
CA GLY A 31 -3.12 -4.30 16.01
C GLY A 31 -2.44 -5.67 15.97
N SER A 32 -2.10 -6.18 17.14
CA SER A 32 -1.49 -7.51 17.27
C SER A 32 -2.56 -8.59 17.45
N GLY A 33 -2.47 -9.68 16.70
CA GLY A 33 -3.32 -10.86 16.87
C GLY A 33 -4.77 -10.66 16.41
N LEU A 34 -5.01 -9.70 15.50
CA LEU A 34 -6.34 -9.40 14.97
C LEU A 34 -6.98 -10.56 14.22
N LEU A 35 -6.21 -11.52 13.70
CA LEU A 35 -6.79 -12.75 13.11
C LEU A 35 -7.50 -13.64 14.14
N ASN A 36 -7.30 -13.41 15.44
CA ASN A 36 -8.05 -14.08 16.50
C ASN A 36 -9.32 -13.30 16.92
N ARG A 37 -9.68 -12.25 16.18
CA ARG A 37 -10.81 -11.34 16.45
C ARG A 37 -11.83 -11.42 15.30
N PRO A 38 -12.59 -12.52 15.18
CA PRO A 38 -13.49 -12.78 14.06
C PRO A 38 -14.53 -11.68 13.85
N GLU A 39 -14.92 -10.98 14.94
CA GLU A 39 -15.88 -9.88 14.92
C GLU A 39 -15.46 -8.71 14.04
N LEU A 40 -14.16 -8.58 13.76
CA LEU A 40 -13.62 -7.53 12.89
C LEU A 40 -13.84 -7.85 11.41
N LEU A 41 -13.91 -9.13 11.03
CA LEU A 41 -14.17 -9.55 9.65
C LEU A 41 -15.67 -9.77 9.42
N SER A 42 -16.36 -10.43 10.35
CA SER A 42 -17.76 -10.87 10.18
C SER A 42 -18.70 -9.72 9.84
N ARG A 43 -18.53 -8.54 10.46
CA ARG A 43 -19.34 -7.33 10.22
C ARG A 43 -19.26 -6.80 8.78
N HIS A 44 -18.19 -7.15 8.05
CA HIS A 44 -17.92 -6.72 6.68
C HIS A 44 -18.23 -7.80 5.65
N VAL A 45 -18.64 -8.99 6.09
CA VAL A 45 -19.10 -10.08 5.23
C VAL A 45 -20.62 -10.11 5.21
N HIS A 46 -21.23 -9.60 4.14
CA HIS A 46 -22.68 -9.44 4.03
C HIS A 46 -23.41 -10.65 3.38
N GLY A 47 -22.68 -11.70 3.01
CA GLY A 47 -23.20 -12.90 2.36
C GLY A 47 -22.79 -14.19 3.08
N LYS A 48 -23.13 -15.34 2.47
CA LYS A 48 -22.78 -16.67 2.98
C LYS A 48 -21.65 -17.35 2.19
N GLN A 49 -21.07 -16.66 1.20
CA GLN A 49 -20.03 -17.19 0.33
C GLN A 49 -18.78 -16.31 0.46
N ALA A 50 -17.63 -16.93 0.74
CA ALA A 50 -16.35 -16.24 0.75
C ALA A 50 -15.31 -16.99 -0.09
N LEU A 51 -14.49 -16.25 -0.83
CA LEU A 51 -13.35 -16.78 -1.58
C LEU A 51 -12.06 -16.22 -0.99
N VAL A 52 -11.25 -17.06 -0.36
CA VAL A 52 -9.95 -16.65 0.16
C VAL A 52 -8.89 -16.84 -0.91
N VAL A 53 -8.29 -15.73 -1.35
CA VAL A 53 -7.19 -15.74 -2.33
C VAL A 53 -5.88 -15.50 -1.58
N THR A 54 -4.92 -16.39 -1.76
CA THR A 54 -3.59 -16.31 -1.15
C THR A 54 -2.54 -16.87 -2.12
N ASN A 55 -1.30 -17.02 -1.67
CA ASN A 55 -0.24 -17.64 -2.45
C ASN A 55 0.38 -18.86 -1.74
N THR A 56 1.23 -19.59 -2.45
CA THR A 56 1.91 -20.80 -1.96
C THR A 56 2.77 -20.58 -0.70
N THR A 57 3.26 -19.36 -0.47
CA THR A 57 4.13 -19.02 0.68
C THR A 57 3.32 -18.64 1.91
N ILE A 58 2.22 -17.91 1.72
CA ILE A 58 1.37 -17.36 2.79
C ILE A 58 0.33 -18.38 3.25
N ALA A 59 -0.15 -19.24 2.35
CA ALA A 59 -1.13 -20.28 2.66
C ALA A 59 -0.78 -21.11 3.91
N PRO A 60 0.40 -21.76 4.02
CA PRO A 60 0.73 -22.59 5.19
C PRO A 60 0.87 -21.80 6.50
N LEU A 61 0.99 -20.47 6.45
CA LEU A 61 1.18 -19.63 7.63
C LEU A 61 -0.14 -19.09 8.19
N PHE A 62 -1.04 -18.64 7.31
CA PHE A 62 -2.18 -17.82 7.72
C PHE A 62 -3.54 -18.22 7.13
N LEU A 63 -3.59 -19.12 6.13
CA LEU A 63 -4.86 -19.50 5.49
C LEU A 63 -5.85 -20.09 6.50
N ASP A 64 -5.43 -21.12 7.26
CA ASP A 64 -6.29 -21.76 8.26
C ASP A 64 -6.78 -20.78 9.34
N LYS A 65 -5.94 -19.81 9.71
CA LYS A 65 -6.32 -18.77 10.68
C LYS A 65 -7.37 -17.83 10.09
N ALA A 66 -7.18 -17.38 8.85
CA ALA A 66 -8.15 -16.52 8.16
C ALA A 66 -9.49 -17.23 7.95
N ILE A 67 -9.48 -18.50 7.55
CA ILE A 67 -10.69 -19.33 7.40
C ILE A 67 -11.44 -19.44 8.74
N LYS A 68 -10.73 -19.77 9.81
CA LYS A 68 -11.32 -19.84 11.16
C LYS A 68 -11.95 -18.50 11.56
N ALA A 69 -11.24 -17.39 11.35
CA ALA A 69 -11.76 -16.07 11.67
C ALA A 69 -13.03 -15.71 10.88
N LEU A 70 -13.13 -16.12 9.61
CA LEU A 70 -14.32 -15.88 8.78
C LEU A 70 -15.52 -16.75 9.18
N GLN A 71 -15.28 -18.01 9.55
CA GLN A 71 -16.35 -18.97 9.84
C GLN A 71 -16.85 -18.92 11.29
N GLN A 72 -16.04 -18.45 12.25
CA GLN A 72 -16.33 -18.55 13.68
C GLN A 72 -17.66 -17.85 14.08
N GLU A 73 -18.00 -16.74 13.44
CA GLU A 73 -19.27 -16.03 13.68
C GLU A 73 -20.33 -16.25 12.58
N ASN A 74 -19.98 -16.98 11.52
CA ASN A 74 -20.87 -17.27 10.40
C ASN A 74 -20.74 -18.75 10.01
N THR A 75 -21.36 -19.61 10.83
CA THR A 75 -21.25 -21.07 10.70
C THR A 75 -21.92 -21.64 9.45
N GLU A 76 -22.79 -20.87 8.80
CA GLU A 76 -23.42 -21.23 7.53
C GLU A 76 -22.61 -20.75 6.31
N MET A 77 -21.44 -20.14 6.52
CA MET A 77 -20.58 -19.66 5.45
C MET A 77 -19.95 -20.83 4.69
N THR A 78 -20.23 -20.90 3.39
CA THR A 78 -19.45 -21.67 2.43
C THR A 78 -18.19 -20.88 2.06
N LEU A 79 -17.03 -21.55 2.11
CA LEU A 79 -15.74 -20.93 1.87
C LEU A 79 -14.97 -21.74 0.85
N GLU A 80 -14.43 -21.04 -0.14
CA GLU A 80 -13.51 -21.59 -1.13
C GLU A 80 -12.16 -20.91 -1.05
N THR A 81 -11.12 -21.56 -1.56
CA THR A 81 -9.76 -21.04 -1.51
C THR A 81 -9.06 -21.11 -2.86
N VAL A 82 -8.28 -20.10 -3.19
CA VAL A 82 -7.38 -20.08 -4.35
C VAL A 82 -5.97 -19.80 -3.87
N ILE A 83 -5.07 -20.75 -4.14
CA ILE A 83 -3.64 -20.63 -3.82
C ILE A 83 -2.90 -20.35 -5.12
N LEU A 84 -2.48 -19.10 -5.30
CA LEU A 84 -1.70 -18.65 -6.44
C LEU A 84 -0.20 -18.98 -6.26
N PRO A 85 0.58 -19.12 -7.34
CA PRO A 85 2.03 -19.12 -7.23
C PRO A 85 2.55 -17.79 -6.65
N ASP A 86 3.61 -17.84 -5.85
CA ASP A 86 4.20 -16.64 -5.23
C ASP A 86 5.19 -15.91 -6.17
N GLY A 87 5.12 -14.58 -6.20
CA GLY A 87 6.01 -13.70 -6.96
C GLY A 87 5.31 -12.67 -7.86
N GLU A 88 5.98 -11.53 -8.09
CA GLU A 88 5.48 -10.41 -8.92
C GLU A 88 5.20 -10.84 -10.38
N GLN A 89 5.95 -11.81 -10.92
CA GLN A 89 5.72 -12.35 -12.27
C GLN A 89 4.33 -13.00 -12.44
N PHE A 90 3.71 -13.42 -11.34
CA PHE A 90 2.36 -14.00 -11.33
C PHE A 90 1.27 -12.94 -11.17
N LYS A 91 1.62 -11.67 -11.04
CA LYS A 91 0.69 -10.55 -11.03
C LYS A 91 0.19 -10.23 -12.45
N ASN A 92 -0.56 -11.15 -13.02
CA ASN A 92 -0.98 -11.14 -14.42
C ASN A 92 -2.41 -11.69 -14.59
N MET A 93 -2.94 -11.64 -15.82
CA MET A 93 -4.32 -12.03 -16.12
C MET A 93 -4.57 -13.53 -15.90
N GLU A 94 -3.56 -14.39 -16.04
CA GLU A 94 -3.73 -15.83 -15.81
C GLU A 94 -4.08 -16.12 -14.34
N SER A 95 -3.42 -15.43 -13.41
CA SER A 95 -3.75 -15.53 -11.98
C SER A 95 -5.15 -15.00 -11.66
N VAL A 96 -5.57 -13.93 -12.34
CA VAL A 96 -6.94 -13.40 -12.20
C VAL A 96 -7.98 -14.39 -12.72
N ILE A 97 -7.71 -15.06 -13.85
CA ILE A 97 -8.58 -16.10 -14.40
C ILE A 97 -8.75 -17.26 -13.43
N LYS A 98 -7.67 -17.72 -12.77
CA LYS A 98 -7.76 -18.77 -11.72
C LYS A 98 -8.69 -18.39 -10.57
N VAL A 99 -8.73 -17.10 -10.20
CA VAL A 99 -9.67 -16.59 -9.19
C VAL A 99 -11.11 -16.64 -9.71
N PHE A 100 -11.34 -16.27 -10.98
CA PHE A 100 -12.66 -16.36 -11.60
C PHE A 100 -13.15 -17.81 -11.74
N ASP A 101 -12.30 -18.71 -12.20
CA ASP A 101 -12.64 -20.13 -12.39
C ASP A 101 -13.16 -20.72 -11.07
N ALA A 102 -12.41 -20.55 -9.98
CA ALA A 102 -12.82 -21.02 -8.66
C ALA A 102 -14.16 -20.41 -8.19
N ALA A 103 -14.36 -19.10 -8.40
CA ALA A 103 -15.61 -18.43 -8.01
C ALA A 103 -16.82 -18.96 -8.81
N ILE A 104 -16.65 -19.18 -10.11
CA ILE A 104 -17.70 -19.67 -11.02
C ILE A 104 -18.03 -21.13 -10.72
N GLU A 105 -17.01 -21.97 -10.59
CA GLU A 105 -17.16 -23.40 -10.30
C GLU A 105 -17.86 -23.64 -8.95
N ALA A 106 -17.58 -22.78 -7.97
CA ALA A 106 -18.26 -22.79 -6.67
C ALA A 106 -19.67 -22.19 -6.67
N GLY A 107 -20.14 -21.67 -7.81
CA GLY A 107 -21.46 -21.06 -7.92
C GLY A 107 -21.63 -19.80 -7.06
N MET A 108 -20.58 -18.99 -6.93
CA MET A 108 -20.63 -17.76 -6.12
C MET A 108 -21.50 -16.68 -6.76
N ASP A 109 -22.35 -16.03 -5.98
CA ASP A 109 -23.22 -14.95 -6.43
C ASP A 109 -22.68 -13.54 -6.07
N ARG A 110 -23.44 -12.49 -6.41
CA ARG A 110 -23.04 -11.09 -6.19
C ARG A 110 -22.89 -10.68 -4.71
N ARG A 111 -23.36 -11.50 -3.77
CA ARG A 111 -23.23 -11.29 -2.33
C ARG A 111 -21.98 -11.94 -1.77
N CYS A 112 -21.20 -12.68 -2.57
CA CYS A 112 -19.95 -13.26 -2.11
C CYS A 112 -18.95 -12.17 -1.69
N THR A 113 -17.97 -12.56 -0.87
CA THR A 113 -16.88 -11.68 -0.44
C THR A 113 -15.54 -12.33 -0.76
N PHE A 114 -14.72 -11.64 -1.56
CA PHE A 114 -13.35 -12.07 -1.82
C PHE A 114 -12.45 -11.55 -0.70
N VAL A 115 -11.52 -12.38 -0.22
CA VAL A 115 -10.64 -12.05 0.89
C VAL A 115 -9.20 -12.27 0.44
N ALA A 116 -8.44 -11.19 0.31
CA ALA A 116 -7.00 -11.27 0.03
C ALA A 116 -6.23 -11.52 1.31
N VAL A 117 -5.48 -12.62 1.37
CA VAL A 117 -4.54 -12.93 2.46
C VAL A 117 -3.14 -13.01 1.87
N GLY A 118 -2.34 -11.96 2.05
CA GLY A 118 -0.99 -11.91 1.48
C GLY A 118 -0.42 -10.50 1.38
N GLY A 119 0.67 -10.36 0.62
CA GLY A 119 1.26 -9.06 0.29
C GLY A 119 0.50 -8.31 -0.82
N GLY A 120 1.12 -7.23 -1.32
CA GLY A 120 0.51 -6.35 -2.31
C GLY A 120 0.13 -7.04 -3.62
N VAL A 121 0.90 -8.05 -4.07
CA VAL A 121 0.59 -8.86 -5.26
C VAL A 121 -0.77 -9.56 -5.14
N VAL A 122 -0.99 -10.27 -4.03
CA VAL A 122 -2.26 -10.97 -3.78
C VAL A 122 -3.39 -9.96 -3.61
N GLY A 123 -3.14 -8.86 -2.88
CA GLY A 123 -4.10 -7.77 -2.70
C GLY A 123 -4.60 -7.20 -4.02
N ASP A 124 -3.69 -6.90 -4.94
CA ASP A 124 -4.01 -6.30 -6.24
C ASP A 124 -4.74 -7.27 -7.17
N ILE A 125 -4.29 -8.54 -7.26
CA ILE A 125 -4.95 -9.58 -8.06
C ILE A 125 -6.38 -9.81 -7.54
N CYS A 126 -6.53 -10.02 -6.23
CA CYS A 126 -7.82 -10.31 -5.61
C CYS A 126 -8.77 -9.11 -5.69
N GLY A 127 -8.26 -7.90 -5.44
CA GLY A 127 -9.05 -6.68 -5.56
C GLY A 127 -9.52 -6.43 -7.00
N TYR A 128 -8.66 -6.66 -7.99
CA TYR A 128 -9.03 -6.52 -9.40
C TYR A 128 -10.04 -7.57 -9.82
N ALA A 129 -9.84 -8.83 -9.40
CA ALA A 129 -10.81 -9.90 -9.60
C ALA A 129 -12.17 -9.55 -8.97
N ALA A 130 -12.19 -9.08 -7.72
CA ALA A 130 -13.42 -8.68 -7.04
C ALA A 130 -14.14 -7.51 -7.73
N SER A 131 -13.39 -6.56 -8.28
CA SER A 131 -13.95 -5.43 -9.04
C SER A 131 -14.64 -5.86 -10.33
N SER A 132 -14.19 -6.96 -10.93
CA SER A 132 -14.61 -7.43 -12.25
C SER A 132 -15.63 -8.56 -12.18
N TYR A 133 -15.53 -9.45 -11.20
CA TYR A 133 -16.42 -10.59 -11.03
C TYR A 133 -17.87 -10.12 -10.85
N MET A 134 -18.77 -10.57 -11.71
CA MET A 134 -20.15 -10.09 -11.79
C MET A 134 -20.33 -8.56 -11.80
N ARG A 135 -19.32 -7.82 -12.29
CA ARG A 135 -19.21 -6.35 -12.29
C ARG A 135 -19.05 -5.72 -10.90
N GLY A 136 -18.52 -6.47 -9.94
CA GLY A 136 -18.21 -6.00 -8.60
C GLY A 136 -18.86 -6.86 -7.52
N VAL A 137 -18.03 -7.42 -6.64
CA VAL A 137 -18.42 -8.10 -5.40
C VAL A 137 -17.62 -7.57 -4.21
N ASN A 138 -18.08 -7.83 -2.99
CA ASN A 138 -17.40 -7.34 -1.80
C ASN A 138 -15.97 -7.91 -1.71
N PHE A 139 -15.07 -7.14 -1.11
CA PHE A 139 -13.66 -7.48 -1.00
C PHE A 139 -13.10 -7.04 0.34
N ILE A 140 -12.25 -7.85 0.97
CA ILE A 140 -11.53 -7.55 2.22
C ILE A 140 -10.04 -7.77 2.02
N GLN A 141 -9.20 -6.94 2.63
CA GLN A 141 -7.75 -7.12 2.68
C GLN A 141 -7.26 -7.58 4.05
N ILE A 142 -6.41 -8.60 4.05
CA ILE A 142 -5.60 -9.05 5.19
C ILE A 142 -4.13 -8.99 4.75
N PRO A 143 -3.52 -7.77 4.74
CA PRO A 143 -2.15 -7.57 4.29
C PRO A 143 -1.13 -8.19 5.24
N THR A 144 -0.19 -8.98 4.72
CA THR A 144 0.80 -9.74 5.52
C THR A 144 2.24 -9.28 5.32
N THR A 145 2.47 -8.21 4.55
CA THR A 145 3.79 -7.58 4.37
C THR A 145 3.75 -6.15 4.89
N PHE A 146 4.87 -5.63 5.38
CA PHE A 146 4.92 -4.25 5.88
C PHE A 146 4.55 -3.26 4.76
N MET A 147 5.10 -3.46 3.56
CA MET A 147 4.73 -2.79 2.31
C MET A 147 3.21 -2.69 2.12
N SER A 148 2.52 -3.84 2.13
CA SER A 148 1.07 -3.85 1.94
C SER A 148 0.30 -3.19 3.09
N GLN A 149 0.85 -3.24 4.31
CA GLN A 149 0.21 -2.67 5.50
C GLN A 149 0.33 -1.15 5.58
N VAL A 150 1.41 -0.57 5.04
CA VAL A 150 1.64 0.89 5.03
C VAL A 150 1.15 1.57 3.75
N ASP A 151 1.07 0.81 2.64
CA ASP A 151 0.79 1.38 1.33
C ASP A 151 -0.32 0.61 0.59
N SER A 152 -0.02 -0.53 -0.03
CA SER A 152 -0.88 -1.08 -1.09
C SER A 152 -2.31 -1.46 -0.67
N SER A 153 -2.55 -1.74 0.62
CA SER A 153 -3.90 -2.08 1.10
C SER A 153 -4.85 -0.89 1.26
N VAL A 154 -4.33 0.34 1.19
CA VAL A 154 -5.10 1.57 1.35
C VAL A 154 -5.22 2.31 0.02
N GLY A 155 -6.44 2.73 -0.33
CA GLY A 155 -6.72 3.59 -1.48
C GLY A 155 -7.28 2.91 -2.72
N GLY A 156 -7.50 1.60 -2.68
CA GLY A 156 -8.30 0.88 -3.67
C GLY A 156 -7.68 0.77 -5.07
N LYS A 157 -6.40 1.10 -5.28
CA LYS A 157 -5.73 0.75 -6.54
C LYS A 157 -5.57 -0.77 -6.55
N THR A 158 -6.09 -1.41 -7.58
CA THR A 158 -6.01 -2.86 -7.78
C THR A 158 -5.63 -3.11 -9.24
N GLY A 159 -4.94 -4.21 -9.53
CA GLY A 159 -4.57 -4.49 -10.91
C GLY A 159 -3.50 -5.55 -11.10
N ILE A 160 -3.02 -5.61 -12.33
CA ILE A 160 -2.03 -6.56 -12.78
C ILE A 160 -1.04 -5.91 -13.73
N ASN A 161 0.11 -6.56 -13.88
CA ASN A 161 1.15 -6.18 -14.81
C ASN A 161 0.82 -6.66 -16.22
N TYR A 162 1.40 -5.98 -17.20
CA TYR A 162 1.45 -6.42 -18.58
C TYR A 162 2.91 -6.51 -19.04
N ARG A 163 3.18 -7.16 -20.17
CA ARG A 163 4.56 -7.44 -20.63
C ARG A 163 5.43 -6.19 -20.77
N VAL A 164 4.83 -5.04 -21.05
CA VAL A 164 5.52 -3.77 -21.30
C VAL A 164 5.40 -2.78 -20.14
N GLY A 165 4.78 -3.15 -19.01
CA GLY A 165 4.68 -2.24 -17.89
C GLY A 165 3.91 -2.75 -16.69
N LYS A 166 4.24 -2.16 -15.54
CA LYS A 166 3.69 -2.50 -14.23
C LYS A 166 2.32 -1.82 -14.02
N ASN A 167 1.38 -2.52 -13.41
CA ASN A 167 0.06 -2.01 -13.02
C ASN A 167 -0.78 -1.35 -14.14
N LEU A 168 -0.54 -1.69 -15.41
CA LEU A 168 -1.22 -1.04 -16.55
C LEU A 168 -2.69 -1.42 -16.71
N ILE A 169 -3.13 -2.54 -16.12
CA ILE A 169 -4.50 -3.04 -16.22
C ILE A 169 -5.04 -3.15 -14.79
N GLY A 170 -6.12 -2.45 -14.48
CA GLY A 170 -6.62 -2.40 -13.11
C GLY A 170 -7.95 -1.68 -12.94
N ALA A 171 -8.31 -1.46 -11.67
CA ALA A 171 -9.49 -0.72 -11.26
C ALA A 171 -9.25 0.01 -9.93
N ILE A 172 -9.90 1.16 -9.74
CA ILE A 172 -10.06 1.79 -8.44
C ILE A 172 -11.27 1.14 -7.75
N TYR A 173 -11.01 0.22 -6.82
CA TYR A 173 -12.02 -0.59 -6.14
C TYR A 173 -11.71 -0.73 -4.64
N GLN A 174 -12.56 -0.14 -3.79
CA GLN A 174 -12.32 -0.07 -2.35
C GLN A 174 -12.71 -1.37 -1.62
N PRO A 175 -11.92 -1.82 -0.63
CA PRO A 175 -12.31 -2.92 0.24
C PRO A 175 -13.44 -2.50 1.21
N LYS A 176 -14.08 -3.49 1.83
CA LYS A 176 -15.02 -3.30 2.95
C LYS A 176 -14.28 -3.05 4.27
N CYS A 177 -13.10 -3.64 4.43
CA CYS A 177 -12.16 -3.29 5.47
C CYS A 177 -10.75 -3.77 5.11
N VAL A 178 -9.77 -3.27 5.87
CA VAL A 178 -8.40 -3.78 5.88
C VAL A 178 -8.11 -4.25 7.31
N LEU A 179 -7.65 -5.49 7.48
CA LEU A 179 -7.28 -6.07 8.78
C LEU A 179 -5.77 -6.29 8.84
N VAL A 180 -5.07 -5.36 9.50
CA VAL A 180 -3.63 -5.38 9.69
C VAL A 180 -3.29 -6.05 11.03
N ASP A 181 -3.04 -7.36 10.97
CA ASP A 181 -2.46 -8.10 12.10
C ASP A 181 -0.93 -8.01 12.05
N THR A 182 -0.34 -7.22 12.95
CA THR A 182 1.11 -6.99 13.00
C THR A 182 1.92 -8.25 13.31
N ASN A 183 1.31 -9.30 13.90
CA ASN A 183 2.00 -10.57 14.14
C ASN A 183 2.37 -11.30 12.85
N THR A 184 1.71 -10.99 11.73
CA THR A 184 2.08 -11.55 10.42
C THR A 184 3.51 -11.15 10.03
N LEU A 185 3.96 -9.97 10.47
CA LEU A 185 5.30 -9.48 10.19
C LEU A 185 6.40 -10.28 10.89
N ASN A 186 6.10 -11.10 11.90
CA ASN A 186 7.10 -11.98 12.53
C ASN A 186 7.64 -13.05 11.57
N TYR A 187 6.91 -13.35 10.50
CA TYR A 187 7.28 -14.34 9.49
C TYR A 187 7.87 -13.71 8.22
N LEU A 188 7.82 -12.38 8.10
CA LEU A 188 8.30 -11.67 6.92
C LEU A 188 9.83 -11.72 6.85
N PRO A 189 10.47 -11.97 5.70
CA PRO A 189 11.93 -11.86 5.56
C PRO A 189 12.44 -10.43 5.81
N ASN A 190 13.67 -10.28 6.31
CA ASN A 190 14.24 -8.95 6.58
C ASN A 190 14.33 -8.07 5.33
N ARG A 191 14.64 -8.66 4.16
CA ARG A 191 14.69 -7.94 2.88
C ARG A 191 13.33 -7.35 2.50
N GLU A 192 12.24 -8.09 2.73
CA GLU A 192 10.87 -7.64 2.49
C GLU A 192 10.43 -6.55 3.47
N LEU A 193 10.84 -6.65 4.74
CA LEU A 193 10.62 -5.59 5.72
C LEU A 193 11.33 -4.29 5.30
N ALA A 194 12.62 -4.37 4.94
CA ALA A 194 13.39 -3.22 4.47
C ALA A 194 12.78 -2.60 3.20
N SER A 195 12.33 -3.43 2.26
CA SER A 195 11.58 -2.98 1.07
C SER A 195 10.33 -2.19 1.47
N GLY A 196 9.51 -2.68 2.40
CA GLY A 196 8.32 -1.96 2.86
C GLY A 196 8.63 -0.64 3.59
N ILE A 197 9.76 -0.56 4.30
CA ILE A 197 10.17 0.67 4.98
C ILE A 197 10.45 1.80 3.97
N ALA A 198 10.88 1.48 2.75
CA ALA A 198 11.06 2.49 1.70
C ALA A 198 9.76 3.25 1.40
N GLU A 199 8.60 2.59 1.43
CA GLU A 199 7.31 3.26 1.25
C GLU A 199 6.92 4.13 2.43
N ALA A 200 7.24 3.70 3.65
CA ALA A 200 7.02 4.53 4.84
C ALA A 200 7.86 5.82 4.77
N ILE A 201 9.13 5.70 4.34
CA ILE A 201 10.02 6.84 4.08
C ILE A 201 9.45 7.76 3.01
N LYS A 202 8.99 7.20 1.88
CA LYS A 202 8.33 7.96 0.81
C LYS A 202 7.15 8.77 1.37
N CYS A 203 6.26 8.14 2.13
CA CYS A 203 5.11 8.81 2.76
C CYS A 203 5.52 9.97 3.67
N GLY A 204 6.58 9.80 4.45
CA GLY A 204 7.16 10.89 5.26
C GLY A 204 7.67 12.04 4.39
N LEU A 205 8.51 11.75 3.39
CA LEU A 205 9.12 12.75 2.51
C LEU A 205 8.08 13.59 1.76
N VAL A 206 7.02 12.97 1.24
CA VAL A 206 6.06 13.67 0.36
C VAL A 206 4.96 14.42 1.13
N LYS A 207 4.73 14.11 2.41
CA LYS A 207 3.56 14.66 3.11
C LYS A 207 3.75 15.02 4.58
N ASP A 208 4.73 14.46 5.27
CA ASP A 208 4.87 14.63 6.71
C ASP A 208 6.33 14.57 7.17
N GLY A 209 6.98 15.74 7.21
CA GLY A 209 8.36 15.89 7.67
C GLY A 209 8.58 15.42 9.10
N LYS A 210 7.61 15.58 10.00
CA LYS A 210 7.73 15.07 11.39
C LYS A 210 7.70 13.56 11.44
N TYR A 211 6.90 12.92 10.58
CA TYR A 211 6.90 11.48 10.44
C TYR A 211 8.22 10.99 9.82
N PHE A 212 8.77 11.71 8.84
CA PHE A 212 10.10 11.41 8.30
C PHE A 212 11.19 11.49 9.38
N GLU A 213 11.26 12.58 10.15
CA GLU A 213 12.19 12.71 11.30
C GLU A 213 12.00 11.59 12.32
N TRP A 214 10.75 11.18 12.57
CA TRP A 214 10.48 10.04 13.45
C TRP A 214 11.03 8.73 12.88
N LEU A 215 10.89 8.49 11.57
CA LEU A 215 11.44 7.31 10.90
C LEU A 215 12.97 7.26 11.01
N GLU A 216 13.66 8.39 10.80
CA GLU A 216 15.12 8.48 10.95
C GLU A 216 15.56 8.06 12.36
N ASN A 217 14.85 8.56 13.38
CA ASN A 217 15.16 8.25 14.78
C ASN A 217 14.79 6.83 15.21
N ASN A 218 13.92 6.13 14.47
CA ASN A 218 13.35 4.83 14.87
C ASN A 218 13.64 3.70 13.87
N ILE A 219 14.50 3.91 12.86
CA ILE A 219 14.78 2.92 11.82
C ILE A 219 15.29 1.58 12.39
N GLN A 220 16.13 1.64 13.43
CA GLN A 220 16.66 0.43 14.09
C GLN A 220 15.56 -0.32 14.84
N ALA A 221 14.61 0.39 15.45
CA ALA A 221 13.47 -0.23 16.12
C ALA A 221 12.54 -0.92 15.10
N LEU A 222 12.30 -0.30 13.94
CA LEU A 222 11.53 -0.91 12.84
C LEU A 222 12.20 -2.17 12.31
N LEU A 223 13.52 -2.12 12.03
CA LEU A 223 14.29 -3.28 11.58
C LEU A 223 14.32 -4.41 12.62
N ALA A 224 14.31 -4.05 13.91
CA ALA A 224 14.19 -4.98 15.03
C ALA A 224 12.75 -5.48 15.28
N ARG A 225 11.76 -5.02 14.50
CA ARG A 225 10.34 -5.34 14.62
C ARG A 225 9.76 -4.99 15.99
N ASP A 226 10.22 -3.87 16.56
CA ASP A 226 9.65 -3.34 17.79
C ASP A 226 8.13 -3.11 17.60
N PRO A 227 7.26 -3.74 18.43
CA PRO A 227 5.82 -3.69 18.22
C PRO A 227 5.25 -2.27 18.25
N ILE A 228 5.83 -1.39 19.05
CA ILE A 228 5.39 0.01 19.21
C ILE A 228 5.75 0.80 17.95
N ALA A 229 7.00 0.69 17.49
CA ALA A 229 7.47 1.36 16.29
C ALA A 229 6.70 0.88 15.04
N ILE A 230 6.49 -0.44 14.90
CA ILE A 230 5.73 -1.01 13.78
C ILE A 230 4.29 -0.50 13.77
N ALA A 231 3.59 -0.57 14.90
CA ALA A 231 2.20 -0.12 14.99
C ALA A 231 2.08 1.38 14.68
N TYR A 232 3.00 2.21 15.18
CA TYR A 232 3.03 3.64 14.89
C TYR A 232 3.27 3.91 13.40
N ALA A 233 4.26 3.26 12.79
CA ALA A 233 4.58 3.47 11.38
C ALA A 233 3.43 3.06 10.45
N ILE A 234 2.77 1.93 10.73
CA ILE A 234 1.58 1.49 9.99
C ILE A 234 0.45 2.50 10.16
N LYS A 235 0.10 2.86 11.40
CA LYS A 235 -0.94 3.85 11.68
C LYS A 235 -0.71 5.14 10.91
N ARG A 236 0.49 5.72 11.03
CA ARG A 236 0.78 7.03 10.44
C ARG A 236 0.81 6.99 8.92
N SER A 237 1.37 5.94 8.33
CA SER A 237 1.33 5.74 6.88
C SER A 237 -0.10 5.61 6.36
N CYS A 238 -0.94 4.82 7.03
CA CYS A 238 -2.35 4.69 6.71
C CYS A 238 -3.11 6.01 6.83
N GLU A 239 -2.86 6.81 7.88
CA GLU A 239 -3.47 8.14 8.05
C GLU A 239 -3.11 9.09 6.91
N ILE A 240 -1.82 9.16 6.55
CA ILE A 240 -1.33 9.99 5.44
C ILE A 240 -2.00 9.57 4.14
N LYS A 241 -1.98 8.27 3.84
CA LYS A 241 -2.55 7.74 2.59
C LYS A 241 -4.06 7.89 2.54
N ALA A 242 -4.76 7.64 3.65
CA ALA A 242 -6.21 7.86 3.77
C ALA A 242 -6.56 9.32 3.51
N GLY A 243 -5.83 10.28 4.10
CA GLY A 243 -6.04 11.70 3.88
C GLY A 243 -5.88 12.10 2.40
N ILE A 244 -4.85 11.60 1.73
CA ILE A 244 -4.63 11.84 0.29
C ILE A 244 -5.73 11.20 -0.57
N VAL A 245 -6.11 9.95 -0.29
CA VAL A 245 -7.16 9.23 -1.02
C VAL A 245 -8.53 9.89 -0.87
N THR A 246 -8.85 10.41 0.31
CA THR A 246 -10.10 11.15 0.56
C THR A 246 -10.17 12.41 -0.30
N LEU A 247 -9.04 13.08 -0.53
CA LEU A 247 -8.97 14.27 -1.39
C LEU A 247 -9.00 13.92 -2.88
N ASP A 248 -8.35 12.84 -3.27
CA ASP A 248 -8.23 12.42 -4.67
C ASP A 248 -8.23 10.89 -4.83
N GLU A 249 -9.43 10.31 -4.85
CA GLU A 249 -9.58 8.85 -4.95
C GLU A 249 -9.09 8.31 -6.30
N LYS A 250 -9.19 9.08 -7.38
CA LYS A 250 -8.95 8.59 -8.75
C LYS A 250 -7.62 9.03 -9.34
N GLU A 251 -6.78 9.70 -8.57
CA GLU A 251 -5.45 10.12 -8.98
C GLU A 251 -5.46 11.09 -10.17
N ASN A 252 -6.23 12.18 -10.03
CA ASN A 252 -6.25 13.27 -11.01
C ASN A 252 -5.47 14.51 -10.57
N GLY A 253 -4.83 14.49 -9.40
CA GLY A 253 -4.05 15.60 -8.87
C GLY A 253 -3.19 15.16 -7.68
N ILE A 254 -3.51 15.64 -6.48
CA ILE A 254 -2.66 15.50 -5.28
C ILE A 254 -2.27 14.06 -4.94
N ARG A 255 -3.00 13.03 -5.38
CA ARG A 255 -2.60 11.63 -5.14
C ARG A 255 -1.36 11.21 -5.92
N ALA A 256 -1.00 11.91 -7.00
CA ALA A 256 0.19 11.66 -7.79
C ALA A 256 1.50 11.79 -6.98
N ILE A 257 1.52 12.59 -5.89
CA ILE A 257 2.69 12.71 -5.00
C ILE A 257 3.10 11.35 -4.40
N LEU A 258 2.16 10.40 -4.27
CA LEU A 258 2.45 9.05 -3.79
C LEU A 258 3.27 8.22 -4.78
N ASN A 259 3.44 8.68 -6.02
CA ASN A 259 4.29 8.08 -7.03
C ASN A 259 5.73 8.62 -6.98
N PHE A 260 6.11 9.38 -5.94
CA PHE A 260 7.51 9.80 -5.77
C PHE A 260 8.45 8.59 -5.84
N GLY A 261 9.45 8.68 -6.73
CA GLY A 261 10.37 7.59 -7.09
C GLY A 261 9.81 6.46 -7.98
N HIS A 262 8.50 6.36 -8.17
CA HIS A 262 7.88 5.22 -8.88
C HIS A 262 8.12 5.22 -10.38
N THR A 263 8.25 6.38 -11.04
CA THR A 263 8.54 6.46 -12.48
C THR A 263 9.84 5.71 -12.81
N PHE A 264 10.91 6.02 -12.09
CA PHE A 264 12.20 5.32 -12.23
C PHE A 264 12.15 3.92 -11.65
N GLY A 265 11.51 3.73 -10.49
CA GLY A 265 11.36 2.42 -9.86
C GLY A 265 10.70 1.40 -10.78
N HIS A 266 9.55 1.72 -11.38
CA HIS A 266 8.86 0.84 -12.32
C HIS A 266 9.68 0.53 -13.57
N ALA A 267 10.43 1.51 -14.09
CA ALA A 267 11.33 1.28 -15.21
C ALA A 267 12.45 0.30 -14.86
N ILE A 268 13.03 0.43 -13.66
CA ILE A 268 14.05 -0.50 -13.12
C ILE A 268 13.46 -1.90 -12.96
N GLU A 269 12.29 -2.03 -12.33
CA GLU A 269 11.64 -3.33 -12.14
C GLU A 269 11.34 -4.03 -13.47
N THR A 270 10.82 -3.28 -14.45
CA THR A 270 10.48 -3.82 -15.77
C THR A 270 11.74 -4.22 -16.54
N SER A 271 12.82 -3.42 -16.45
CA SER A 271 14.09 -3.68 -17.17
C SER A 271 14.91 -4.80 -16.54
N CYS A 272 14.90 -4.93 -15.22
CA CYS A 272 15.58 -6.00 -14.50
C CYS A 272 14.79 -7.33 -14.54
N GLY A 273 13.50 -7.29 -14.87
CA GLY A 273 12.59 -8.43 -14.79
C GLY A 273 11.91 -8.54 -13.43
N TYR A 274 10.58 -8.70 -13.43
CA TYR A 274 9.76 -8.75 -12.23
C TYR A 274 10.22 -9.84 -11.25
N GLY A 275 10.49 -9.44 -10.00
CA GLY A 275 10.92 -10.33 -8.91
C GLY A 275 12.43 -10.33 -8.62
N ASN A 276 13.27 -9.77 -9.51
CA ASN A 276 14.72 -9.69 -9.25
C ASN A 276 15.08 -8.62 -8.21
N LEU A 277 14.48 -7.44 -8.35
CA LEU A 277 14.44 -6.41 -7.31
C LEU A 277 13.05 -6.39 -6.69
N LEU A 278 12.99 -6.16 -5.39
CA LEU A 278 11.73 -5.90 -4.70
C LEU A 278 11.25 -4.49 -5.04
N HIS A 279 9.95 -4.29 -5.01
CA HIS A 279 9.35 -3.01 -5.36
C HIS A 279 9.94 -1.83 -4.56
N GLY A 280 10.04 -1.97 -3.23
CA GLY A 280 10.59 -0.92 -2.38
C GLY A 280 12.07 -0.64 -2.60
N GLU A 281 12.85 -1.64 -3.05
CA GLU A 281 14.24 -1.43 -3.45
C GLU A 281 14.31 -0.54 -4.70
N ALA A 282 13.46 -0.83 -5.70
CA ALA A 282 13.38 -0.03 -6.91
C ALA A 282 12.86 1.38 -6.64
N VAL A 283 11.85 1.54 -5.76
CA VAL A 283 11.33 2.85 -5.33
C VAL A 283 12.39 3.63 -4.57
N ALA A 284 13.18 3.02 -3.68
CA ALA A 284 14.27 3.70 -2.98
C ALA A 284 15.34 4.24 -3.95
N VAL A 285 15.73 3.45 -4.95
CA VAL A 285 16.64 3.92 -6.03
C VAL A 285 15.99 5.04 -6.82
N GLY A 286 14.71 4.91 -7.15
CA GLY A 286 13.98 5.93 -7.89
C GLY A 286 13.88 7.26 -7.15
N MET A 287 13.58 7.25 -5.84
CA MET A 287 13.61 8.46 -5.00
C MET A 287 15.00 9.10 -4.99
N SER A 288 16.05 8.28 -4.87
CA SER A 288 17.45 8.75 -4.89
C SER A 288 17.80 9.41 -6.22
N PHE A 289 17.29 8.87 -7.34
CA PHE A 289 17.50 9.44 -8.66
C PHE A 289 16.81 10.80 -8.81
N VAL A 290 15.58 10.96 -8.30
CA VAL A 290 14.88 12.26 -8.31
C VAL A 290 15.69 13.31 -7.55
N PHE A 291 16.14 13.02 -6.33
CA PHE A 291 16.98 13.96 -5.57
C PHE A 291 18.32 14.27 -6.27
N TRP A 292 18.93 13.28 -6.94
CA TRP A 292 20.17 13.52 -7.67
C TRP A 292 19.96 14.47 -8.86
N VAL A 293 18.86 14.32 -9.61
CA VAL A 293 18.51 15.24 -10.70
C VAL A 293 18.31 16.65 -10.16
N GLU A 294 17.55 16.82 -9.08
CA GLU A 294 17.34 18.12 -8.42
C GLU A 294 18.67 18.80 -8.04
N VAL A 295 19.57 18.06 -7.37
CA VAL A 295 20.89 18.58 -6.99
C VAL A 295 21.73 18.97 -8.21
N VAL A 296 21.68 18.21 -9.30
CA VAL A 296 22.41 18.53 -10.53
C VAL A 296 21.88 19.80 -11.18
N LEU A 297 20.56 19.98 -11.23
CA LEU A 297 19.93 21.19 -11.79
C LEU A 297 20.28 22.44 -10.96
N LEU A 298 20.39 22.31 -9.64
CA LEU A 298 20.87 23.37 -8.77
C LEU A 298 22.35 23.73 -9.00
N ILE A 299 23.21 22.75 -9.29
CA ILE A 299 24.64 22.95 -9.53
C ILE A 299 24.93 23.47 -10.95
N VAL A 300 24.11 23.09 -11.93
CA VAL A 300 24.30 23.46 -13.35
C VAL A 300 22.99 24.06 -13.91
N PRO A 301 22.65 25.31 -13.55
CA PRO A 301 21.36 25.92 -13.92
C PRO A 301 21.14 26.05 -15.45
N ASP A 302 22.23 26.15 -16.22
CA ASP A 302 22.19 26.18 -17.68
C ASP A 302 21.60 24.90 -18.27
N LEU A 303 21.69 23.74 -17.59
CA LEU A 303 21.01 22.51 -18.03
C LEU A 303 19.50 22.69 -18.05
N THR A 304 18.92 23.43 -17.09
CA THR A 304 17.48 23.75 -17.08
C THR A 304 17.11 24.55 -18.33
N ILE A 305 17.97 25.51 -18.72
CA ILE A 305 17.80 26.28 -19.96
C ILE A 305 17.89 25.36 -21.18
N PHE A 306 18.84 24.43 -21.25
CA PHE A 306 18.93 23.48 -22.36
C PHE A 306 17.74 22.53 -22.44
N ILE A 307 17.28 21.98 -21.32
CA ILE A 307 16.13 21.07 -21.24
C ILE A 307 14.86 21.77 -21.71
N THR A 308 14.68 23.05 -21.35
CA THR A 308 13.50 23.84 -21.74
C THR A 308 13.60 24.45 -23.14
N ALA A 309 14.81 24.81 -23.60
CA ALA A 309 15.05 25.44 -24.90
C ALA A 309 14.92 24.48 -26.09
N THR A 310 15.03 23.17 -25.87
CA THR A 310 14.90 22.18 -26.96
C THR A 310 13.47 21.97 -27.47
N GLY A 311 12.46 22.61 -26.88
CA GLY A 311 11.09 22.70 -27.43
C GLY A 311 10.29 21.38 -27.46
N ASP A 312 10.95 20.23 -27.34
CA ASP A 312 10.34 18.97 -26.94
C ASP A 312 10.17 19.04 -25.43
N THR A 313 9.10 19.70 -24.97
CA THR A 313 8.63 19.57 -23.60
C THR A 313 8.44 18.09 -23.33
N ILE A 314 9.40 17.48 -22.61
CA ILE A 314 9.02 16.51 -21.59
C ILE A 314 8.05 17.32 -20.74
N GLU A 315 6.74 17.09 -20.88
CA GLU A 315 5.74 17.57 -19.95
C GLU A 315 6.08 16.94 -18.60
N ALA A 316 7.07 17.52 -17.92
CA ALA A 316 7.12 17.48 -16.48
C ALA A 316 5.84 18.20 -16.07
N ASN A 317 4.89 17.43 -15.52
CA ASN A 317 3.67 17.96 -14.95
C ASN A 317 3.96 19.24 -14.16
N GLU A 318 2.96 20.12 -14.07
CA GLU A 318 2.93 21.36 -13.28
C GLU A 318 3.45 21.23 -11.81
N GLU A 319 3.72 20.00 -11.34
CA GLU A 319 4.31 19.59 -10.07
C GLU A 319 5.70 20.17 -9.75
N LEU A 320 6.53 20.54 -10.74
CA LEU A 320 7.84 21.18 -10.45
C LEU A 320 7.71 22.66 -10.07
N GLN A 321 6.70 23.38 -10.61
CA GLN A 321 6.47 24.79 -10.29
C GLN A 321 5.91 24.97 -8.87
N GLU A 322 5.07 24.05 -8.39
CA GLU A 322 4.58 24.09 -7.01
C GLU A 322 5.68 23.78 -5.98
N GLY A 323 6.69 22.97 -6.36
CA GLY A 323 7.85 22.66 -5.52
C GLY A 323 8.75 23.87 -5.26
N GLU A 324 8.98 24.70 -6.29
CA GLU A 324 9.74 25.95 -6.16
C GLU A 324 9.00 26.98 -5.28
N GLU A 325 7.67 27.13 -5.43
CA GLU A 325 6.88 28.03 -4.58
C GLU A 325 6.85 27.59 -3.11
N LEU A 326 6.89 26.28 -2.84
CA LEU A 326 6.95 25.73 -1.48
C LEU A 326 8.32 25.97 -0.82
N LEU A 327 9.41 25.88 -1.59
CA LEU A 327 10.77 26.18 -1.11
C LEU A 327 10.98 27.68 -0.87
N GLU A 328 10.40 28.55 -1.70
CA GLU A 328 10.42 29.99 -1.47
C GLU A 328 9.63 30.40 -0.22
N ARG A 329 8.47 29.78 0.03
CA ARG A 329 7.70 30.04 1.26
C ARG A 329 8.40 29.54 2.53
N ALA A 330 9.07 28.38 2.45
CA ALA A 330 9.84 27.85 3.58
C ALA A 330 11.07 28.72 3.91
N ASN A 331 11.72 29.29 2.91
CA ASN A 331 12.89 30.17 3.11
C ASN A 331 12.52 31.59 3.58
N LEU A 332 11.27 32.02 3.42
CA LEU A 332 10.80 33.31 3.94
C LEU A 332 10.44 33.27 5.43
N GLU A 333 10.07 32.10 5.97
CA GLU A 333 9.75 31.95 7.41
C GLU A 333 11.00 31.85 8.30
N GLU A 334 12.15 31.41 7.78
CA GLU A 334 13.43 31.38 8.53
C GLU A 334 14.15 32.75 8.56
N GLY A 335 13.67 33.74 7.79
CA GLY A 335 14.31 35.06 7.65
C GLY A 335 13.89 36.13 8.66
N GLU A 336 12.85 35.91 9.50
CA GLU A 336 12.31 36.95 10.38
C GLU A 336 12.68 36.83 11.88
N GLU A 337 13.51 35.86 12.30
CA GLU A 337 13.89 35.71 13.73
C GLU A 337 15.30 36.22 14.11
N GLN A 338 15.91 37.10 13.31
CA GLN A 338 17.12 37.83 13.71
C GLN A 338 17.08 39.32 13.35
N VAL A 339 16.29 40.11 14.08
CA VAL A 339 16.61 41.51 14.47
C VAL A 339 16.04 41.79 15.86
#